data_AF-A0A963QSH6-F1
#
_entry.id   AF-A0A963QSH6-F1
#
_cell.length_a   1.000
_cell.length_b   1.000
_cell.length_c   1.000
_cell.angle_alpha   90.00
_cell.angle_beta   90.00
_cell.angle_gamma   90.00
#
_symmetry.space_group_name_H-M   'P 1'
#
loop_
_entity.id
_entity.type
_entity.pdbx_description
1 polymer ?
#
loop_
_entity_poly.entity_id
_entity_poly.type
_entity_poly.pdbx_seq_one_letter_code
_entity_poly.pdbx_strand_id
1 'polypeptide(L)'
;QHRRGVGEHPHRGFETVTIVYSGEVEHRDSSGGGGVIGPGDVQWMTASSGLVHEEFHSDSFTAMGGMFEVVQLWVNLPAKDKSVTPGYQSLSSAQIPTIALPDAAGSVRVIAGDYSGQKGPARTFTPISILDIRLNAGKSADFTPAEGHTALLAVLSGTVMVNDEAIAR
;
A
#
# COMPACT_ATOMS: atom_id res chain seq x y z
N GLN A 1 -3.77 -28.80 -4.20
CA GLN A 1 -4.78 -27.75 -3.93
C GLN A 1 -4.68 -26.71 -5.04
N HIS A 2 -5.76 -26.02 -5.40
CA HIS A 2 -5.73 -24.99 -6.46
C HIS A 2 -5.31 -23.64 -5.87
N ARG A 3 -4.35 -22.96 -6.50
CA ARG A 3 -3.94 -21.59 -6.13
C ARG A 3 -5.12 -20.64 -6.34
N ARG A 4 -5.37 -19.75 -5.38
CA ARG A 4 -6.48 -18.79 -5.42
C ARG A 4 -5.94 -17.42 -5.78
N GLY A 5 -6.62 -16.70 -6.66
CA GLY A 5 -6.14 -15.41 -7.16
C GLY A 5 -6.86 -14.98 -8.43
N VAL A 6 -6.24 -14.05 -9.13
CA VAL A 6 -6.67 -13.52 -10.42
C VAL A 6 -5.59 -13.83 -11.45
N GLY A 7 -5.98 -14.49 -12.54
CA GLY A 7 -5.10 -14.78 -13.66
C GLY A 7 -4.69 -13.52 -14.43
N GLU A 8 -4.10 -13.73 -15.60
CA GLU A 8 -3.59 -12.65 -16.44
C GLU A 8 -4.65 -11.56 -16.72
N HIS A 9 -4.31 -10.32 -16.39
CA HIS A 9 -5.13 -9.16 -16.68
C HIS A 9 -4.28 -7.91 -16.96
N PRO A 10 -4.74 -6.99 -17.82
CA PRO A 10 -3.98 -5.81 -18.21
C PRO A 10 -4.25 -4.60 -17.33
N HIS A 11 -3.23 -3.77 -17.12
CA HIS A 11 -3.34 -2.41 -16.59
C HIS A 11 -2.62 -1.40 -17.49
N ARG A 12 -3.11 -0.15 -17.53
CA ARG A 12 -2.49 0.95 -18.30
C ARG A 12 -2.83 2.32 -17.71
N GLY A 13 -1.83 3.19 -17.64
CA GLY A 13 -1.99 4.62 -17.37
C GLY A 13 -2.07 5.00 -15.90
N PHE A 14 -1.84 4.08 -14.98
CA PHE A 14 -1.84 4.31 -13.53
C PHE A 14 -0.84 3.37 -12.84
N GLU A 15 -0.79 3.44 -11.51
CA GLU A 15 0.01 2.58 -10.65
C GLU A 15 -0.91 1.77 -9.72
N THR A 16 -0.52 0.54 -9.37
CA THR A 16 -1.17 -0.25 -8.32
C THR A 16 -0.25 -0.36 -7.12
N VAL A 17 -0.80 -0.19 -5.93
CA VAL A 17 -0.08 -0.30 -4.66
C VAL A 17 -0.74 -1.39 -3.84
N THR A 18 -0.04 -2.51 -3.65
CA THR A 18 -0.52 -3.66 -2.89
C THR A 18 0.18 -3.68 -1.54
N ILE A 19 -0.58 -3.58 -0.45
CA ILE A 19 -0.12 -3.59 0.94
C ILE A 19 -0.63 -4.87 1.59
N VAL A 20 0.26 -5.75 2.03
CA VAL A 20 -0.11 -7.03 2.64
C VAL A 20 -0.04 -6.90 4.17
N TYR A 21 -1.16 -7.14 4.85
CA TYR A 21 -1.23 -7.13 6.32
C TYR A 21 -1.16 -8.54 6.90
N SER A 22 -1.79 -9.52 6.23
CA SER A 22 -1.76 -10.94 6.57
C SER A 22 -1.83 -11.81 5.32
N GLY A 23 -1.13 -12.94 5.34
CA GLY A 23 -1.00 -13.84 4.19
C GLY A 23 0.14 -13.42 3.25
N GLU A 24 0.15 -13.99 2.04
CA GLU A 24 1.18 -13.72 1.04
C GLU A 24 0.56 -13.64 -0.36
N VAL A 25 0.99 -12.65 -1.15
CA VAL A 25 0.61 -12.50 -2.56
C VAL A 25 1.82 -12.77 -3.42
N GLU A 26 1.71 -13.72 -4.33
CA GLU A 26 2.67 -13.97 -5.39
C GLU A 26 2.17 -13.33 -6.69
N HIS A 27 3.04 -12.57 -7.35
CA HIS A 27 2.72 -11.92 -8.62
C HIS A 27 3.75 -12.25 -9.69
N ARG A 28 3.31 -12.21 -10.95
CA ARG A 28 4.16 -12.39 -12.13
C ARG A 28 3.63 -11.53 -13.27
N ASP A 29 4.53 -11.06 -14.13
CA ASP A 29 4.16 -10.26 -15.29
C ASP A 29 4.79 -10.69 -16.61
N SER A 30 4.27 -10.11 -17.68
CA SER A 30 4.69 -10.35 -19.06
C SER A 30 6.13 -9.94 -19.38
N SER A 31 6.78 -9.13 -18.56
CA SER A 31 8.21 -8.76 -18.71
C SER A 31 9.16 -9.75 -18.03
N GLY A 32 8.61 -10.81 -17.42
CA GLY A 32 9.37 -11.80 -16.66
C GLY A 32 9.68 -11.38 -15.23
N GLY A 33 9.13 -10.24 -14.79
CA GLY A 33 9.15 -9.82 -13.39
C GLY A 33 8.16 -10.61 -12.53
N GLY A 34 8.24 -10.39 -11.22
CA GLY A 34 7.41 -11.08 -10.25
C GLY A 34 8.06 -11.14 -8.87
N GLY A 35 7.36 -11.73 -7.92
CA GLY A 35 7.82 -11.89 -6.55
C GLY A 35 6.72 -12.31 -5.60
N VAL A 36 7.09 -12.49 -4.34
CA VAL A 36 6.15 -12.71 -3.23
C VAL A 36 6.16 -11.47 -2.34
N ILE A 37 4.98 -11.00 -1.97
CA ILE A 37 4.73 -9.87 -1.08
C ILE A 37 4.22 -10.46 0.24
N GLY A 38 5.02 -10.37 1.29
CA GLY A 38 4.69 -10.91 2.61
C GLY A 38 4.06 -9.88 3.56
N PRO A 39 3.71 -10.29 4.79
CA PRO A 39 3.12 -9.39 5.79
C PRO A 39 4.02 -8.18 6.08
N GLY A 40 3.44 -6.99 5.97
CA GLY A 40 4.11 -5.70 6.09
C GLY A 40 4.79 -5.24 4.79
N ASP A 41 4.97 -6.08 3.79
CA ASP A 41 5.57 -5.64 2.53
C ASP A 41 4.57 -4.84 1.69
N VAL A 42 5.13 -3.99 0.81
CA VAL A 42 4.37 -3.22 -0.17
C VAL A 42 4.97 -3.44 -1.55
N GLN A 43 4.10 -3.71 -2.52
CA GLN A 43 4.47 -3.63 -3.93
C GLN A 43 3.86 -2.37 -4.53
N TRP A 44 4.69 -1.57 -5.21
CA TRP A 44 4.26 -0.43 -6.00
C TRP A 44 4.57 -0.69 -7.47
N MET A 45 3.54 -0.99 -8.26
CA MET A 45 3.66 -1.30 -9.68
C MET A 45 3.22 -0.11 -10.52
N THR A 46 4.12 0.41 -11.34
CA THR A 46 3.82 1.43 -12.35
C THR A 46 3.40 0.73 -13.64
N ALA A 47 2.10 0.69 -13.97
CA ALA A 47 1.61 0.05 -15.20
C ALA A 47 1.83 0.92 -16.45
N SER A 48 1.62 2.24 -16.31
CA SER A 48 1.91 3.27 -17.33
C SER A 48 1.60 2.88 -18.78
N SER A 49 2.59 2.65 -19.66
CA SER A 49 2.39 2.34 -21.08
C SER A 49 1.66 1.00 -21.33
N GLY A 50 1.61 0.12 -20.34
CA GLY A 50 0.83 -1.12 -20.34
C GLY A 50 1.60 -2.29 -19.75
N LEU A 51 0.93 -3.11 -18.94
CA LEU A 51 1.49 -4.32 -18.34
C LEU A 51 0.40 -5.38 -18.19
N VAL A 52 0.73 -6.64 -18.47
CA VAL A 52 -0.13 -7.80 -18.14
C VAL A 52 0.51 -8.54 -16.99
N HIS A 53 -0.28 -8.82 -15.96
CA HIS A 53 0.19 -9.51 -14.76
C HIS A 53 -0.89 -10.42 -14.18
N GLU A 54 -0.45 -11.30 -13.28
CA GLU A 54 -1.31 -12.18 -12.50
C GLU A 54 -0.94 -12.07 -11.02
N GLU A 55 -1.93 -12.28 -10.13
CA GLU A 55 -1.79 -12.11 -8.68
C GLU A 55 -2.51 -13.27 -7.98
N PHE A 56 -1.76 -14.12 -7.29
CA PHE A 56 -2.27 -15.28 -6.57
C PHE A 56 -1.80 -15.29 -5.12
N HIS A 57 -2.47 -16.07 -4.27
CA HIS A 57 -1.87 -16.53 -3.04
C HIS A 57 -0.57 -17.27 -3.37
N SER A 58 0.48 -17.04 -2.57
CA SER A 58 1.72 -17.81 -2.71
C SER A 58 1.46 -19.30 -2.52
N ASP A 59 2.35 -20.15 -3.06
CA ASP A 59 2.27 -21.60 -2.82
C ASP A 59 2.35 -21.94 -1.32
N SER A 60 3.22 -21.24 -0.59
CA SER A 60 3.41 -21.37 0.86
C SER A 60 2.11 -21.06 1.62
N PHE A 61 1.51 -19.90 1.34
CA PHE A 61 0.27 -19.50 2.00
C PHE A 61 -0.92 -20.37 1.58
N THR A 62 -0.98 -20.81 0.33
CA THR A 62 -2.01 -21.75 -0.15
C THR A 62 -1.98 -23.06 0.66
N ALA A 63 -0.79 -23.57 0.98
CA ALA A 63 -0.62 -24.79 1.75
C ALA A 63 -0.97 -24.62 3.24
N MET A 64 -0.60 -23.50 3.85
CA MET A 64 -0.83 -23.26 5.29
C MET A 64 -2.24 -22.77 5.60
N GLY A 65 -2.83 -21.95 4.73
CA GLY A 65 -4.05 -21.19 5.00
C GLY A 65 -3.88 -20.15 6.13
N GLY A 66 -4.98 -19.51 6.50
CA GLY A 66 -5.00 -18.48 7.56
C GLY A 66 -5.73 -17.22 7.13
N MET A 67 -5.53 -16.15 7.91
CA MET A 67 -6.07 -14.83 7.59
C MET A 67 -5.37 -14.29 6.34
N PHE A 68 -6.15 -13.76 5.40
CA PHE A 68 -5.67 -13.03 4.24
C PHE A 68 -6.25 -11.62 4.29
N GLU A 69 -5.38 -10.63 4.46
CA GLU A 69 -5.76 -9.23 4.58
C GLU A 69 -4.79 -8.39 3.76
N VAL A 70 -5.30 -7.80 2.69
CA VAL A 70 -4.55 -7.04 1.70
C VAL A 70 -5.35 -5.82 1.28
N VAL A 71 -4.67 -4.70 1.07
CA VAL A 71 -5.23 -3.50 0.44
C VAL A 71 -4.57 -3.31 -0.91
N GLN A 72 -5.37 -3.05 -1.95
CA GLN A 72 -4.88 -2.66 -3.27
C GLN A 72 -5.44 -1.28 -3.63
N LEU A 73 -4.54 -0.31 -3.82
CA LEU A 73 -4.86 1.07 -4.17
C LEU A 73 -4.42 1.35 -5.60
N TRP A 74 -5.24 2.07 -6.37
CA TRP A 74 -4.86 2.52 -7.71
C TRP A 74 -4.59 4.03 -7.69
N VAL A 75 -3.37 4.41 -8.06
CA VAL A 75 -2.90 5.81 -8.07
C VAL A 75 -2.77 6.25 -9.52
N ASN A 76 -3.56 7.26 -9.90
CA ASN A 76 -3.54 7.76 -11.27
C ASN A 76 -2.19 8.44 -11.61
N LEU A 77 -1.73 8.28 -12.85
CA LEU A 77 -0.56 9.00 -13.34
C LEU A 77 -0.97 10.30 -14.05
N PRO A 78 -0.16 11.38 -13.92
CA PRO A 78 -0.30 12.56 -14.77
C PRO A 78 -0.17 12.20 -16.25
N ALA A 79 -0.82 12.97 -17.14
CA ALA A 79 -0.88 12.65 -18.57
C ALA A 79 0.51 12.42 -19.20
N LYS A 80 1.51 13.22 -18.82
CA LYS A 80 2.91 13.10 -19.30
C LYS A 80 3.59 11.78 -18.90
N ASP A 81 3.13 11.14 -17.83
CA ASP A 81 3.74 9.95 -17.24
C ASP A 81 2.98 8.66 -17.60
N LYS A 82 1.87 8.74 -18.35
CA LYS A 82 1.04 7.58 -18.77
C LYS A 82 1.67 6.68 -19.84
N SER A 83 2.85 7.06 -20.35
CA SER A 83 3.54 6.33 -21.42
C SER A 83 4.99 5.97 -21.06
N VAL A 84 5.39 6.09 -19.79
CA VAL A 84 6.70 5.66 -19.34
C VAL A 84 6.81 4.13 -19.31
N THR A 85 8.04 3.63 -19.22
CA THR A 85 8.31 2.20 -19.07
C THR A 85 7.65 1.67 -17.79
N PRO A 86 6.89 0.56 -17.85
CA PRO A 86 6.33 -0.07 -16.67
C PRO A 86 7.42 -0.58 -15.73
N GLY A 87 7.10 -0.74 -14.45
CA GLY A 87 8.09 -1.24 -13.49
C GLY A 87 7.54 -1.45 -12.09
N TYR A 88 8.41 -1.92 -11.20
CA TYR A 88 8.07 -2.28 -9.83
C TYR A 88 8.98 -1.61 -8.82
N GLN A 89 8.42 -1.43 -7.63
CA GLN A 89 9.17 -1.18 -6.40
C GLN A 89 8.67 -2.19 -5.37
N SER A 90 9.51 -3.18 -5.07
CA SER A 90 9.28 -4.10 -3.96
C SER A 90 9.86 -3.45 -2.71
N LEU A 91 8.99 -3.08 -1.77
CA LEU A 91 9.33 -2.35 -0.55
C LEU A 91 9.10 -3.31 0.61
N SER A 92 10.19 -3.87 1.16
CA SER A 92 10.07 -4.76 2.29
C SER A 92 9.66 -3.98 3.55
N SER A 93 8.99 -4.65 4.49
CA SER A 93 8.60 -4.03 5.76
C SER A 93 9.79 -3.41 6.49
N ALA A 94 11.01 -3.95 6.34
CA ALA A 94 12.22 -3.44 6.96
C ALA A 94 12.71 -2.11 6.34
N GLN A 95 12.34 -1.82 5.09
CA GLN A 95 12.67 -0.57 4.40
C GLN A 95 11.68 0.56 4.73
N ILE A 96 10.51 0.22 5.26
CA ILE A 96 9.44 1.17 5.54
C ILE A 96 9.62 1.68 6.98
N PRO A 97 9.95 2.98 7.17
CA PRO A 97 10.17 3.51 8.50
C PRO A 97 8.88 3.48 9.32
N THR A 98 9.01 3.01 10.56
CA THR A 98 7.92 2.99 11.55
C THR A 98 8.23 3.99 12.65
N ILE A 99 7.34 4.95 12.86
CA ILE A 99 7.54 6.09 13.74
C ILE A 99 6.52 5.99 14.87
N ALA A 100 7.00 6.06 16.11
CA ALA A 100 6.10 6.10 17.27
C ALA A 100 5.36 7.44 17.31
N LEU A 101 4.05 7.38 17.53
CA LEU A 101 3.25 8.57 17.82
C LEU A 101 3.56 9.05 19.27
N PRO A 102 3.45 10.37 19.53
CA PRO A 102 3.58 10.92 20.88
C PRO A 102 2.68 10.24 21.91
N ASP A 103 3.00 10.37 23.20
CA ASP A 103 2.17 9.90 24.32
C ASP A 103 1.76 8.41 24.27
N ALA A 104 2.58 7.59 23.61
CA ALA A 104 2.30 6.20 23.31
C ALA A 104 0.95 6.01 22.60
N ALA A 105 0.57 6.97 21.74
CA ALA A 105 -0.68 6.94 21.00
C ALA A 105 -0.71 5.85 19.92
N GLY A 106 0.45 5.31 19.53
CA GLY A 106 0.54 4.24 18.54
C GLY A 106 1.74 4.41 17.62
N SER A 107 1.60 4.09 16.34
CA SER A 107 2.68 4.15 15.36
C SER A 107 2.20 4.45 13.94
N VAL A 108 3.08 5.02 13.13
CA VAL A 108 2.86 5.32 11.71
C VAL A 108 3.95 4.65 10.88
N ARG A 109 3.55 3.90 9.85
CA ARG A 109 4.44 3.41 8.80
C ARG A 109 4.35 4.34 7.60
N VAL A 110 5.48 4.86 7.13
CA VAL A 110 5.53 5.80 6.00
C VAL A 110 5.84 5.05 4.72
N ILE A 111 4.82 4.68 3.95
CA ILE A 111 4.99 3.93 2.70
C ILE A 111 5.46 4.86 1.59
N ALA A 112 4.83 6.02 1.46
CA ALA A 112 5.18 7.09 0.51
C ALA A 112 5.05 8.46 1.18
N GLY A 113 5.81 9.44 0.69
CA GLY A 113 5.79 10.81 1.21
C GLY A 113 6.76 11.01 2.39
N ASP A 114 6.38 11.89 3.30
CA ASP A 114 7.17 12.27 4.48
C ASP A 114 6.26 12.39 5.70
N TYR A 115 6.72 11.89 6.85
CA TYR A 115 6.09 12.12 8.14
C TYR A 115 7.17 12.40 9.18
N SER A 116 7.09 13.55 9.84
CA SER A 116 8.05 13.98 10.87
C SER A 116 9.52 13.91 10.40
N GLY A 117 9.79 14.24 9.13
CA GLY A 117 11.12 14.24 8.52
C GLY A 117 11.63 12.86 8.09
N GLN A 118 10.82 11.81 8.25
CA GLN A 118 11.13 10.46 7.78
C GLN A 118 10.42 10.20 6.46
N LYS A 119 11.20 9.86 5.43
CA LYS A 119 10.69 9.62 4.08
C LYS A 119 10.33 8.16 3.86
N GLY A 120 9.18 7.93 3.22
CA GLY A 120 8.82 6.61 2.73
C GLY A 120 9.69 6.17 1.55
N PRO A 121 9.93 4.86 1.38
CA PRO A 121 10.83 4.36 0.35
C PRO A 121 10.21 4.37 -1.06
N ALA A 122 8.89 4.49 -1.20
CA ALA A 122 8.23 4.55 -2.50
C ALA A 122 8.59 5.83 -3.26
N ARG A 123 9.08 5.67 -4.49
CA ARG A 123 9.24 6.78 -5.45
C ARG A 123 7.92 7.00 -6.16
N THR A 124 7.47 8.24 -6.29
CA THR A 124 6.14 8.55 -6.84
C THR A 124 6.24 9.57 -7.98
N PHE A 125 5.29 9.53 -8.91
CA PHE A 125 5.18 10.51 -10.01
C PHE A 125 4.39 11.76 -9.61
N THR A 126 3.49 11.61 -8.64
CA THR A 126 2.67 12.69 -8.08
C THR A 126 3.03 12.86 -6.61
N PRO A 127 3.07 14.10 -6.07
CA PRO A 127 3.17 14.31 -4.63
C PRO A 127 2.03 13.60 -3.89
N ILE A 128 2.35 12.59 -3.09
CA ILE A 128 1.39 11.80 -2.33
C ILE A 128 2.04 11.32 -1.03
N SER A 129 1.23 11.22 0.02
CA SER A 129 1.59 10.56 1.26
C SER A 129 0.68 9.34 1.44
N ILE A 130 1.27 8.18 1.70
CA ILE A 130 0.55 6.97 2.11
C ILE A 130 1.09 6.56 3.47
N LEU A 131 0.27 6.77 4.49
CA LEU A 131 0.59 6.50 5.89
C LEU A 131 -0.28 5.33 6.37
N ASP A 132 0.34 4.29 6.88
CA ASP A 132 -0.33 3.15 7.52
C ASP A 132 -0.26 3.33 9.04
N ILE A 133 -1.40 3.61 9.66
CA ILE A 133 -1.50 4.14 11.02
C ILE A 133 -2.12 3.10 11.95
N ARG A 134 -1.45 2.84 13.07
CA ARG A 134 -2.02 2.11 14.21
C ARG A 134 -2.20 3.08 15.36
N LEU A 135 -3.44 3.34 15.72
CA LEU A 135 -3.81 4.20 16.86
C LEU A 135 -4.32 3.33 18.02
N ASN A 136 -3.79 3.58 19.21
CA ASN A 136 -4.20 2.88 20.42
C ASN A 136 -5.55 3.40 20.92
N ALA A 137 -6.34 2.52 21.53
CA ALA A 137 -7.65 2.87 22.06
C ALA A 137 -7.54 3.99 23.12
N GLY A 138 -8.46 4.96 23.04
CA GLY A 138 -8.50 6.11 23.96
C GLY A 138 -7.38 7.13 23.75
N LYS A 139 -6.62 7.04 22.65
CA LYS A 139 -5.58 7.99 22.27
C LYS A 139 -5.99 8.77 21.03
N SER A 140 -5.31 9.90 20.82
CA SER A 140 -5.51 10.78 19.67
C SER A 140 -4.16 11.08 19.02
N ALA A 141 -4.19 11.41 17.74
CA ALA A 141 -3.03 11.89 17.00
C ALA A 141 -3.49 12.83 15.89
N ASP A 142 -2.72 13.88 15.66
CA ASP A 142 -3.00 14.89 14.64
C ASP A 142 -2.20 14.60 13.37
N PHE A 143 -2.89 14.70 12.24
CA PHE A 143 -2.29 14.57 10.92
C PHE A 143 -2.72 15.78 10.09
N THR A 144 -1.74 16.52 9.57
CA THR A 144 -1.99 17.67 8.70
C THR A 144 -1.58 17.30 7.27
N PRO A 145 -2.54 17.02 6.37
CA PRO A 145 -2.24 16.86 4.95
C PRO A 145 -1.59 18.13 4.39
N ALA A 146 -0.74 17.97 3.38
CA ALA A 146 -0.20 19.11 2.66
C ALA A 146 -1.33 19.93 2.02
N GLU A 147 -1.18 21.26 2.01
CA GLU A 147 -2.18 22.16 1.45
C GLU A 147 -2.48 21.80 -0.01
N GLY A 148 -3.77 21.77 -0.37
CA GLY A 148 -4.24 21.40 -1.70
C GLY A 148 -4.24 19.90 -2.00
N HIS A 149 -3.74 19.04 -1.10
CA HIS A 149 -3.85 17.60 -1.28
C HIS A 149 -5.27 17.11 -0.96
N THR A 150 -5.73 16.13 -1.74
CA THR A 150 -6.90 15.33 -1.35
C THR A 150 -6.51 14.45 -0.16
N ALA A 151 -7.35 14.44 0.88
CA ALA A 151 -7.17 13.61 2.07
C ALA A 151 -8.25 12.54 2.14
N LEU A 152 -7.84 11.29 2.34
CA LEU A 152 -8.72 10.13 2.51
C LEU A 152 -8.27 9.35 3.74
N LEU A 153 -9.22 8.94 4.56
CA LEU A 153 -9.00 8.04 5.69
C LEU A 153 -9.76 6.74 5.45
N ALA A 154 -9.05 5.63 5.42
CA ALA A 154 -9.63 4.30 5.37
C ALA A 154 -9.38 3.60 6.72
N VAL A 155 -10.46 3.32 7.45
CA VAL A 155 -10.40 2.54 8.69
C VAL A 155 -10.49 1.07 8.30
N LEU A 156 -9.39 0.33 8.45
CA LEU A 156 -9.36 -1.10 8.13
C LEU A 156 -9.94 -1.95 9.28
N SER A 157 -9.70 -1.51 10.51
CA SER A 157 -10.19 -2.18 11.72
C SER A 157 -10.32 -1.19 12.86
N GLY A 158 -11.38 -1.35 13.66
CA GLY A 158 -11.65 -0.53 14.83
C GLY A 158 -12.67 0.58 14.56
N THR A 159 -12.57 1.66 15.32
CA THR A 159 -13.46 2.83 15.22
C THR A 159 -12.68 4.05 15.66
N VAL A 160 -12.79 5.14 14.92
CA VAL A 160 -12.10 6.40 15.21
C VAL A 160 -13.08 7.57 15.15
N MET A 161 -12.93 8.51 16.09
CA MET A 161 -13.56 9.82 16.00
C MET A 161 -12.63 10.74 15.21
N VAL A 162 -13.15 11.37 14.16
CA VAL A 162 -12.44 12.30 13.30
C VAL A 162 -12.91 13.70 13.64
N ASN A 163 -11.98 14.54 14.09
CA ASN A 163 -12.18 15.96 14.39
C ASN A 163 -13.37 16.25 15.31
N ASP A 164 -13.68 15.35 16.24
CA ASP A 164 -14.86 15.43 17.14
C ASP A 164 -16.22 15.56 16.42
N GLU A 165 -16.27 15.29 15.11
CA GLU A 165 -17.44 15.51 14.27
C GLU A 165 -17.98 14.21 13.67
N ALA A 166 -17.10 13.29 13.25
CA ALA A 166 -17.49 12.10 12.50
C ALA A 166 -16.88 10.83 13.07
N ILE A 167 -17.69 9.78 13.22
CA ILE A 167 -17.21 8.44 13.57
C ILE A 167 -16.98 7.66 12.28
N ALA A 168 -15.76 7.19 12.07
CA ALA A 168 -15.38 6.30 10.96
C ALA A 168 -15.10 4.88 11.46
N ARG A 169 -15.47 3.89 10.64
CA ARG A 169 -15.36 2.45 10.92
C ARG A 169 -15.03 1.69 9.65
#